data_AF-A0A955FUM7-F1
#
_entry.id   AF-A0A955FUM7-F1
#
_cell.length_a   1.000
_cell.length_b   1.000
_cell.length_c   1.000
_cell.angle_alpha   90.00
_cell.angle_beta   90.00
_cell.angle_gamma   90.00
#
_symmetry.space_group_name_H-M   'P 1'
#
loop_
_entity.id
_entity.type
_entity.pdbx_description
1 polymer ?
#
loop_
_entity_poly.entity_id
_entity_poly.type
_entity_poly.pdbx_seq_one_letter_code
_entity_poly.pdbx_strand_id
1 'polypeptide(L)'
;MKKVIAFDVDDTLVKSKNPLTDEMRDLLLQLLEKYEVVIISGSRFEVFEENIIKPLHTKSAKLLEHMHIMPTCGTRYYTYDAEVKTWGIIYAEDFTEEEKWHIIKVSERLTKKAGLWPEEPHGEVIEDRLSQIAISMMGQKAPAEVKYEWYAKNNEEAIRLRNAIAEELPEYEVRNGGTTTIDITPKGVDKAYGMQKLIEQLGVMKEEVLFIGDRLEEGGN
;
A
#
# COMPACT_ATOMS: atom_id res chain seq x y z
N MET A 1 -16.43 -4.46 22.03
CA MET A 1 -15.61 -5.65 21.67
C MET A 1 -15.08 -5.42 20.27
N LYS A 2 -13.85 -5.84 19.95
CA LYS A 2 -13.32 -5.68 18.59
C LYS A 2 -14.02 -6.63 17.63
N LYS A 3 -14.28 -6.17 16.41
CA LYS A 3 -14.89 -6.93 15.31
C LYS A 3 -13.98 -7.02 14.10
N VAL A 4 -13.15 -6.00 13.90
CA VAL A 4 -12.26 -5.86 12.74
C VAL A 4 -10.82 -5.75 13.23
N ILE A 5 -9.94 -6.57 12.64
CA ILE A 5 -8.50 -6.46 12.83
C ILE A 5 -7.88 -6.04 11.50
N ALA A 6 -7.31 -4.85 11.46
CA ALA A 6 -6.71 -4.25 10.28
C ALA A 6 -5.19 -4.24 10.40
N PHE A 7 -4.52 -4.56 9.30
CA PHE A 7 -3.08 -4.66 9.23
C PHE A 7 -2.54 -3.81 8.08
N ASP A 8 -1.45 -3.09 8.33
CA ASP A 8 -0.49 -2.79 7.27
C ASP A 8 0.21 -4.08 6.79
N VAL A 9 0.89 -4.01 5.65
CA VAL A 9 1.56 -5.17 5.04
C VAL A 9 3.03 -5.20 5.42
N ASP A 10 3.80 -4.23 4.91
CA ASP A 10 5.26 -4.24 4.99
C ASP A 10 5.70 -4.00 6.43
N ASP A 11 6.64 -4.83 6.88
CA ASP A 11 7.20 -4.88 8.23
C ASP A 11 6.16 -5.05 9.37
N THR A 12 4.93 -5.41 8.99
CA THR A 12 3.81 -5.73 9.88
C THR A 12 3.37 -7.19 9.73
N LEU A 13 2.83 -7.55 8.56
CA LEU A 13 2.47 -8.94 8.23
C LEU A 13 3.63 -9.70 7.59
N VAL A 14 4.42 -9.01 6.77
CA VAL A 14 5.53 -9.58 6.02
C VAL A 14 6.76 -8.70 6.15
N LYS A 15 7.96 -9.27 6.03
CA LYS A 15 9.15 -8.44 5.81
C LYS A 15 9.03 -7.75 4.46
N SER A 16 9.23 -6.43 4.38
CA SER A 16 8.97 -5.60 3.19
C SER A 16 9.08 -6.34 1.85
N LYS A 17 7.94 -6.45 1.12
CA LYS A 17 7.78 -7.09 -0.20
C LYS A 17 8.08 -8.60 -0.30
N ASN A 18 8.25 -9.32 0.81
CA ASN A 18 8.35 -10.78 0.80
C ASN A 18 6.96 -11.45 0.95
N PRO A 19 6.82 -12.71 0.52
CA PRO A 19 5.63 -13.50 0.79
C PRO A 19 5.44 -13.77 2.29
N LEU A 20 4.18 -14.03 2.64
CA LEU A 20 3.76 -14.43 3.98
C LEU A 20 4.45 -15.75 4.40
N THR A 21 4.86 -15.84 5.67
CA THR A 21 5.41 -17.09 6.23
C THR A 21 4.29 -18.09 6.52
N ASP A 22 4.61 -19.39 6.55
CA ASP A 22 3.65 -20.44 6.93
C ASP A 22 3.03 -20.19 8.31
N GLU A 23 3.82 -19.70 9.27
CA GLU A 23 3.32 -19.37 10.61
C GLU A 23 2.31 -18.22 10.57
N MET A 24 2.63 -17.12 9.89
CA MET A 24 1.72 -15.98 9.77
C MET A 24 0.45 -16.37 9.01
N ARG A 25 0.56 -17.27 8.03
CA ARG A 25 -0.58 -17.80 7.27
C ARG A 25 -1.56 -18.46 8.20
N ASP A 26 -1.05 -19.40 9.00
CA ASP A 26 -1.89 -20.21 9.87
C ASP A 26 -2.53 -19.35 10.97
N LEU A 27 -1.86 -18.28 11.41
CA LEU A 27 -2.42 -17.29 12.34
C LEU A 27 -3.50 -16.43 11.69
N LEU A 28 -3.30 -15.92 10.47
CA LEU A 28 -4.31 -15.16 9.74
C LEU A 28 -5.57 -15.98 9.48
N LEU A 29 -5.43 -17.25 9.10
CA LEU A 29 -6.56 -18.15 8.90
C LEU A 29 -7.35 -18.38 10.19
N GLN A 30 -6.67 -18.55 11.33
CA GLN A 30 -7.34 -18.64 12.64
C GLN A 30 -8.04 -17.34 13.04
N LEU A 31 -7.51 -16.19 12.60
CA LEU A 31 -8.11 -14.88 12.88
C LEU A 31 -9.41 -14.68 12.09
N LEU A 32 -9.44 -15.10 10.82
CA LEU A 32 -10.61 -15.06 9.93
C LEU A 32 -11.79 -15.90 10.45
N GLU A 33 -11.57 -16.87 11.34
CA GLU A 33 -12.65 -17.63 11.97
C GLU A 33 -13.49 -16.78 12.95
N LYS A 34 -12.98 -15.62 13.38
CA LYS A 34 -13.53 -14.83 14.49
C LYS A 34 -13.74 -13.36 14.19
N TYR A 35 -13.01 -12.80 13.24
CA TYR A 35 -12.99 -11.37 12.95
C TYR A 35 -13.03 -11.12 11.45
N GLU A 36 -13.52 -9.94 11.08
CA GLU A 36 -13.21 -9.37 9.77
C GLU A 36 -11.74 -8.96 9.77
N VAL A 37 -10.97 -9.43 8.80
CA VAL A 37 -9.54 -9.14 8.69
C VAL A 37 -9.29 -8.26 7.49
N VAL A 38 -8.68 -7.10 7.73
CA VAL A 38 -8.40 -6.12 6.68
C VAL A 38 -6.92 -6.02 6.48
N ILE A 39 -6.50 -6.01 5.23
CA ILE A 39 -5.12 -5.76 4.84
C ILE A 39 -5.10 -4.57 3.91
N ILE A 40 -4.45 -3.50 4.36
CA ILE A 40 -4.36 -2.22 3.66
C ILE A 40 -2.89 -1.86 3.43
N SER A 41 -2.55 -1.40 2.22
CA SER A 41 -1.20 -0.94 1.88
C SER A 41 -1.25 -0.02 0.67
N GLY A 42 -0.20 0.77 0.44
CA GLY A 42 -0.03 1.58 -0.77
C GLY A 42 0.29 0.76 -2.04
N SER A 43 0.52 -0.55 -1.91
CA SER A 43 0.83 -1.42 -3.05
C SER A 43 -0.40 -1.68 -3.94
N ARG A 44 -0.17 -2.12 -5.18
CA ARG A 44 -1.23 -2.59 -6.10
C ARG A 44 -1.75 -3.97 -5.69
N PHE A 45 -2.96 -4.32 -6.15
CA PHE A 45 -3.64 -5.58 -5.80
C PHE A 45 -2.78 -6.83 -6.06
N GLU A 46 -2.03 -6.84 -7.17
CA GLU A 46 -1.18 -7.96 -7.58
C GLU A 46 -0.11 -8.28 -6.54
N VAL A 47 0.35 -7.29 -5.77
CA VAL A 47 1.31 -7.53 -4.68
C VAL A 47 0.66 -8.30 -3.54
N PHE A 48 -0.60 -7.98 -3.20
CA PHE A 48 -1.37 -8.76 -2.23
C PHE A 48 -1.65 -10.16 -2.77
N GLU A 49 -1.94 -10.27 -4.06
CA GLU A 49 -2.19 -11.56 -4.70
C GLU A 49 -0.99 -12.50 -4.54
N GLU A 50 0.20 -12.04 -4.91
CA GLU A 50 1.43 -12.84 -4.83
C GLU A 50 1.88 -13.10 -3.40
N ASN A 51 1.92 -12.06 -2.55
CA ASN A 51 2.58 -12.15 -1.26
C ASN A 51 1.67 -12.59 -0.12
N ILE A 52 0.35 -12.51 -0.27
CA ILE A 52 -0.59 -12.76 0.82
C ILE A 52 -1.62 -13.80 0.38
N ILE A 53 -2.41 -13.51 -0.67
CA ILE A 53 -3.56 -14.33 -1.07
C ILE A 53 -3.12 -15.72 -1.55
N LYS A 54 -2.17 -15.80 -2.48
CA LYS A 54 -1.69 -17.10 -2.99
C LYS A 54 -1.09 -17.97 -1.87
N PRO A 55 -0.23 -17.44 -0.97
CA PRO A 55 0.26 -18.18 0.19
C PRO A 55 -0.81 -18.70 1.14
N LEU A 56 -2.01 -18.12 1.20
CA LEU A 56 -3.06 -18.62 2.10
C LEU A 56 -3.46 -20.08 1.82
N HIS A 57 -3.25 -20.59 0.59
CA HIS A 57 -3.42 -22.01 0.22
C HIS A 57 -4.67 -22.68 0.85
N THR A 58 -5.77 -21.92 1.02
CA THR A 58 -6.75 -22.25 2.06
C THR A 58 -7.71 -23.35 1.61
N LYS A 59 -7.97 -24.27 2.54
CA LYS A 59 -8.94 -25.35 2.39
C LYS A 59 -10.40 -24.89 2.53
N SER A 60 -10.64 -23.63 2.93
CA SER A 60 -11.97 -23.06 3.17
C SER A 60 -12.11 -21.69 2.50
N ALA A 61 -12.66 -21.69 1.29
CA ALA A 61 -13.03 -20.50 0.54
C ALA A 61 -13.93 -19.54 1.36
N LYS A 62 -14.77 -20.09 2.25
CA LYS A 62 -15.67 -19.29 3.10
C LYS A 62 -14.94 -18.39 4.10
N LEU A 63 -13.76 -18.78 4.58
CA LEU A 63 -13.01 -17.93 5.50
C LEU A 63 -12.52 -16.64 4.82
N LEU A 64 -12.26 -16.70 3.51
CA LEU A 64 -11.82 -15.53 2.76
C LEU A 64 -12.93 -14.49 2.57
N GLU A 65 -14.21 -14.84 2.76
CA GLU A 65 -15.31 -13.86 2.74
C GLU A 65 -15.20 -12.84 3.89
N HIS A 66 -14.49 -13.19 4.97
CA HIS A 66 -14.18 -12.30 6.08
C HIS A 66 -12.90 -11.47 5.86
N MET A 67 -12.29 -11.58 4.67
CA MET A 67 -11.03 -10.93 4.34
C MET A 67 -11.26 -9.75 3.39
N HIS A 68 -10.69 -8.60 3.75
CA HIS A 68 -10.84 -7.33 3.06
C HIS A 68 -9.48 -6.85 2.56
N ILE A 69 -9.34 -6.66 1.25
CA ILE A 69 -8.08 -6.22 0.65
C ILE A 69 -8.25 -4.79 0.15
N MET A 70 -7.42 -3.89 0.66
CA MET A 70 -7.46 -2.46 0.38
C MET A 70 -6.12 -1.97 -0.19
N PRO A 71 -5.86 -2.19 -1.49
CA PRO A 71 -4.70 -1.64 -2.18
C PRO A 71 -4.72 -0.12 -2.20
N THR A 72 -3.57 0.47 -2.54
CA THR A 72 -3.43 1.91 -2.81
C THR A 72 -4.05 2.81 -1.74
N CYS A 73 -3.78 2.50 -0.47
CA CYS A 73 -4.32 3.21 0.70
C CYS A 73 -5.86 3.19 0.79
N GLY A 74 -6.50 2.19 0.19
CA GLY A 74 -7.94 1.98 0.24
C GLY A 74 -8.75 2.77 -0.80
N THR A 75 -8.11 3.34 -1.82
CA THR A 75 -8.79 3.84 -3.03
C THR A 75 -9.36 2.72 -3.90
N ARG A 76 -8.90 1.49 -3.68
CA ARG A 76 -9.50 0.28 -4.23
C ARG A 76 -9.84 -0.66 -3.08
N TYR A 77 -10.95 -1.37 -3.21
CA TYR A 77 -11.41 -2.29 -2.18
C TYR A 77 -11.93 -3.57 -2.83
N TYR A 78 -11.44 -4.70 -2.35
CA TYR A 78 -11.75 -6.03 -2.84
C TYR A 78 -12.23 -6.93 -1.72
N THR A 79 -13.23 -7.75 -2.04
CA THR A 79 -13.75 -8.81 -1.18
C THR A 79 -13.72 -10.14 -1.94
N TYR A 80 -13.69 -11.24 -1.21
CA TYR A 80 -13.74 -12.56 -1.82
C TYR A 80 -15.18 -13.08 -1.93
N ASP A 81 -15.50 -13.69 -3.07
CA ASP A 81 -16.75 -14.41 -3.31
C ASP A 81 -16.46 -15.91 -3.27
N ALA A 82 -17.01 -16.62 -2.27
CA ALA A 82 -16.76 -18.05 -2.11
C ALA A 82 -17.56 -18.93 -3.08
N GLU A 83 -18.61 -18.42 -3.72
CA GLU A 83 -19.40 -19.15 -4.71
C GLU A 83 -18.62 -19.28 -6.02
N VAL A 84 -18.11 -18.17 -6.54
CA VAL A 84 -17.29 -18.16 -7.78
C VAL A 84 -15.79 -18.27 -7.53
N LYS A 85 -15.38 -18.28 -6.25
CA LYS A 85 -14.00 -18.43 -5.78
C LYS A 85 -13.03 -17.39 -6.34
N THR A 86 -13.47 -16.14 -6.39
CA THR A 86 -12.67 -15.03 -6.94
C THR A 86 -12.72 -13.81 -6.05
N TRP A 87 -11.71 -12.94 -6.19
CA TRP A 87 -11.74 -11.60 -5.62
C TRP A 87 -12.50 -10.66 -6.54
N GLY A 88 -13.53 -10.02 -6.01
CA GLY A 88 -14.33 -9.02 -6.68
C GLY A 88 -13.96 -7.61 -6.21
N ILE A 89 -13.93 -6.65 -7.13
CA ILE A 89 -13.74 -5.24 -6.77
C ILE A 89 -15.07 -4.61 -6.36
N ILE A 90 -15.10 -3.98 -5.19
CA ILE A 90 -16.26 -3.24 -4.68
C ILE A 90 -16.24 -1.80 -5.22
N TYR A 91 -15.08 -1.16 -5.21
CA TYR A 91 -14.87 0.14 -5.84
C TYR A 91 -13.41 0.33 -6.28
N ALA A 92 -13.21 1.23 -7.25
CA ALA A 92 -11.91 1.71 -7.70
C ALA A 92 -11.98 3.22 -7.97
N GLU A 93 -11.09 3.98 -7.36
CA GLU A 93 -10.96 5.44 -7.51
C GLU A 93 -9.71 5.76 -8.33
N ASP A 94 -9.68 5.25 -9.56
CA ASP A 94 -8.53 5.33 -10.44
C ASP A 94 -8.30 6.75 -10.96
N PHE A 95 -7.02 7.11 -11.09
CA PHE A 95 -6.64 8.29 -11.84
C PHE A 95 -7.01 8.13 -13.30
N THR A 96 -7.43 9.24 -13.91
CA THR A 96 -7.51 9.37 -15.35
C THR A 96 -6.11 9.32 -15.98
N GLU A 97 -6.05 8.99 -17.27
CA GLU A 97 -4.77 8.95 -17.99
C GLU A 97 -4.07 10.33 -18.04
N GLU A 98 -4.84 11.42 -18.00
CA GLU A 98 -4.30 12.78 -17.95
C GLU A 98 -3.64 13.08 -16.59
N GLU A 99 -4.30 12.71 -15.49
CA GLU A 99 -3.73 12.83 -14.14
C GLU A 99 -2.46 12.00 -14.00
N LYS A 100 -2.49 10.72 -14.42
CA LYS A 100 -1.31 9.85 -14.41
C LYS A 100 -0.15 10.46 -15.18
N TRP A 101 -0.39 10.89 -16.42
CA TRP A 101 0.65 11.50 -17.25
C TRP A 101 1.24 12.74 -16.59
N HIS A 102 0.40 13.59 -16.00
CA HIS A 102 0.83 14.79 -15.30
C HIS A 102 1.73 14.46 -14.09
N ILE A 103 1.26 13.57 -13.21
CA ILE A 103 2.00 13.12 -12.02
C ILE A 103 3.35 12.52 -12.41
N ILE A 104 3.35 11.59 -13.36
CA ILE A 104 4.56 10.88 -13.83
C ILE A 104 5.58 11.89 -14.38
N LYS A 105 5.14 12.81 -15.24
CA LYS A 105 6.00 13.82 -15.87
C LYS A 105 6.64 14.76 -14.85
N VAL A 106 5.87 15.26 -13.88
CA VAL A 106 6.40 16.14 -12.82
C VAL A 106 7.40 15.38 -11.95
N SER A 107 7.02 14.18 -11.52
CA SER A 107 7.84 13.35 -10.62
C SER A 107 9.16 12.94 -11.27
N GLU A 108 9.14 12.50 -12.54
CA GLU A 108 10.34 12.14 -13.28
C GLU A 108 11.28 13.34 -13.43
N ARG A 109 10.77 14.49 -13.87
CA ARG A 109 11.58 15.71 -14.05
C ARG A 109 12.23 16.14 -12.76
N LEU A 110 11.47 16.17 -11.65
CA LEU A 110 11.98 16.63 -10.36
C LEU A 110 12.98 15.64 -9.76
N THR A 111 12.72 14.33 -9.88
CA THR A 111 13.64 13.30 -9.40
C THR A 111 14.98 13.36 -10.15
N LYS A 112 14.95 13.56 -11.48
CA LYS A 112 16.16 13.78 -12.30
C LYS A 112 16.88 15.08 -11.95
N LYS A 113 16.14 16.19 -11.78
CA LYS A 113 16.71 17.48 -11.38
C LYS A 113 17.38 17.43 -10.01
N ALA A 114 16.85 16.64 -9.09
CA ALA A 114 17.41 16.43 -7.76
C ALA A 114 18.65 15.50 -7.77
N GLY A 115 18.98 14.86 -8.89
CA GLY A 115 20.06 13.87 -8.96
C GLY A 115 19.74 12.56 -8.24
N LEU A 116 18.46 12.30 -7.95
CA LEU A 116 17.99 11.10 -7.24
C LEU A 116 17.40 10.04 -8.17
N TRP A 117 17.47 10.25 -9.49
CA TRP A 117 17.06 9.23 -10.45
C TRP A 117 18.14 8.14 -10.52
N PRO A 118 17.81 6.87 -10.22
CA PRO A 118 18.80 5.80 -10.21
C PRO A 118 19.36 5.53 -11.60
N GLU A 119 20.68 5.35 -11.70
CA GLU A 119 21.35 4.94 -12.94
C GLU A 119 21.05 3.48 -13.28
N GLU A 120 21.07 2.61 -12.26
CA GLU A 120 20.80 1.17 -12.37
C GLU A 120 19.65 0.77 -11.43
N PRO A 121 18.38 1.07 -11.79
CA PRO A 121 17.26 0.75 -10.93
C PRO A 121 16.99 -0.76 -10.88
N HIS A 122 16.64 -1.23 -9.68
CA HIS A 122 16.09 -2.58 -9.52
C HIS A 122 14.61 -2.57 -9.92
N GLY A 123 14.32 -2.82 -11.20
CA GLY A 123 12.96 -2.76 -11.75
C GLY A 123 12.55 -1.33 -12.12
N GLU A 124 11.25 -1.08 -12.21
CA GLU A 124 10.74 0.24 -12.61
C GLU A 124 10.97 1.29 -11.53
N VAL A 125 11.30 2.52 -11.93
CA VAL A 125 11.44 3.66 -11.01
C VAL A 125 10.05 4.19 -10.66
N ILE A 126 9.21 4.42 -11.67
CA ILE A 126 7.84 4.87 -11.49
C ILE A 126 6.90 3.69 -11.75
N GLU A 127 5.99 3.44 -10.81
CA GLU A 127 4.98 2.40 -10.91
C GLU A 127 3.59 3.05 -10.90
N ASP A 128 2.81 2.81 -11.96
CA ASP A 128 1.38 3.13 -12.00
C ASP A 128 0.59 2.04 -11.28
N ARG A 129 -0.05 2.40 -10.17
CA ARG A 129 -0.94 1.52 -9.38
C ARG A 129 -2.41 1.88 -9.58
N LEU A 130 -2.75 2.49 -10.71
CA LEU A 130 -4.07 2.94 -11.16
C LEU A 130 -4.60 4.15 -10.40
N SER A 131 -4.68 4.07 -9.07
CA SER A 131 -5.16 5.15 -8.17
C SER A 131 -4.07 5.72 -7.27
N GLN A 132 -2.83 5.30 -7.50
CA GLN A 132 -1.64 5.78 -6.82
C GLN A 132 -0.46 5.69 -7.78
N ILE A 133 0.42 6.69 -7.79
CA ILE A 133 1.70 6.63 -8.50
C ILE A 133 2.81 6.54 -7.46
N ALA A 134 3.76 5.63 -7.67
CA ALA A 134 4.88 5.43 -6.75
C ALA A 134 6.21 5.61 -7.46
N ILE A 135 7.07 6.50 -6.96
CA ILE A 135 8.43 6.72 -7.46
C ILE A 135 9.42 6.12 -6.46
N SER A 136 10.12 5.06 -6.84
CA SER A 136 11.19 4.44 -6.05
C SER A 136 12.56 4.85 -6.56
N MET A 137 13.31 5.62 -5.76
CA MET A 137 14.65 6.11 -6.07
C MET A 137 15.71 4.99 -6.19
N MET A 138 15.34 3.73 -5.89
CA MET A 138 16.18 2.54 -6.12
C MET A 138 15.53 1.51 -7.07
N GLY A 139 14.37 1.84 -7.63
CA GLY A 139 13.52 0.90 -8.36
C GLY A 139 12.63 0.06 -7.43
N GLN A 140 11.49 -0.41 -7.94
CA GLN A 140 10.48 -1.10 -7.12
C GLN A 140 10.94 -2.44 -6.53
N LYS A 141 11.91 -3.10 -7.15
CA LYS A 141 12.43 -4.42 -6.79
C LYS A 141 13.75 -4.37 -6.01
N ALA A 142 14.18 -3.20 -5.54
CA ALA A 142 15.42 -3.10 -4.76
C ALA A 142 15.35 -3.93 -3.48
N PRO A 143 16.42 -4.69 -3.15
CA PRO A 143 16.53 -5.40 -1.88
C PRO A 143 16.45 -4.45 -0.68
N ALA A 144 16.01 -4.96 0.48
CA ALA A 144 15.83 -4.15 1.67
C ALA A 144 17.14 -3.49 2.14
N GLU A 145 18.23 -4.23 2.12
CA GLU A 145 19.57 -3.75 2.53
C GLU A 145 20.02 -2.57 1.67
N VAL A 146 19.85 -2.68 0.35
CA VAL A 146 20.17 -1.62 -0.62
C VAL A 146 19.33 -0.36 -0.36
N LYS A 147 18.04 -0.54 -0.06
CA LYS A 147 17.14 0.57 0.28
C LYS A 147 17.55 1.27 1.58
N TYR A 148 17.92 0.52 2.61
CA TYR A 148 18.36 1.09 3.89
C TYR A 148 19.68 1.85 3.76
N GLU A 149 20.65 1.30 3.03
CA GLU A 149 21.92 1.98 2.76
C GLU A 149 21.74 3.27 1.97
N TRP A 150 20.82 3.28 1.01
CA TRP A 150 20.47 4.49 0.27
C TRP A 150 19.79 5.52 1.18
N TYR A 151 18.81 5.09 1.99
CA TYR A 151 18.06 5.99 2.86
C TYR A 151 18.94 6.66 3.91
N ALA A 152 19.87 5.91 4.51
CA ALA A 152 20.82 6.45 5.49
C ALA A 152 21.70 7.59 4.94
N LYS A 153 21.85 7.69 3.61
CA LYS A 153 22.67 8.70 2.93
C LYS A 153 21.85 9.83 2.29
N ASN A 154 20.58 9.59 1.95
CA ASN A 154 19.80 10.47 1.07
C ASN A 154 18.44 10.89 1.66
N ASN A 155 18.14 10.60 2.94
CA ASN A 155 16.83 10.86 3.52
C ASN A 155 16.43 12.36 3.46
N GLU A 156 17.36 13.28 3.70
CA GLU A 156 17.11 14.72 3.62
C GLU A 156 16.80 15.16 2.19
N GLU A 157 17.56 14.68 1.21
CA GLU A 157 17.33 14.92 -0.22
C GLU A 157 15.99 14.33 -0.67
N ALA A 158 15.63 13.13 -0.17
CA ALA A 158 14.35 12.50 -0.44
C ALA A 158 13.17 13.33 0.08
N ILE A 159 13.28 13.87 1.31
CA ILE A 159 12.27 14.77 1.88
C ILE A 159 12.17 16.06 1.06
N ARG A 160 13.31 16.64 0.64
CA ARG A 160 13.33 17.83 -0.24
C ARG A 160 12.64 17.56 -1.58
N LEU A 161 12.92 16.41 -2.19
CA LEU A 161 12.27 15.98 -3.44
C LEU A 161 10.76 15.82 -3.24
N ARG A 162 10.34 15.14 -2.17
CA ARG A 162 8.92 14.95 -1.84
C ARG A 162 8.19 16.29 -1.72
N ASN A 163 8.78 17.26 -1.01
CA ASN A 163 8.19 18.59 -0.85
C ASN A 163 8.13 19.34 -2.18
N ALA A 164 9.18 19.28 -3.01
CA ALA A 164 9.18 19.91 -4.33
C ALA A 164 8.11 19.31 -5.26
N ILE A 165 7.90 17.99 -5.21
CA ILE A 165 6.82 17.32 -5.94
C ILE A 165 5.47 17.81 -5.43
N ALA A 166 5.27 17.88 -4.11
CA ALA A 166 4.02 18.36 -3.49
C ALA A 166 3.70 19.82 -3.86
N GLU A 167 4.72 20.67 -3.99
CA GLU A 167 4.56 22.07 -4.41
C GLU A 167 4.09 22.20 -5.87
N GLU A 168 4.56 21.33 -6.77
CA GLU A 168 4.16 21.33 -8.19
C GLU A 168 2.89 20.49 -8.46
N LEU A 169 2.46 19.68 -7.50
CA LEU A 169 1.27 18.81 -7.54
C LEU A 169 0.31 19.12 -6.37
N PRO A 170 -0.16 20.37 -6.19
CA PRO A 170 -0.92 20.76 -5.00
C PRO A 170 -2.28 20.07 -4.87
N GLU A 171 -2.87 19.63 -5.98
CA GLU A 171 -4.12 18.85 -6.05
C GLU A 171 -3.97 17.37 -5.63
N TYR A 172 -2.76 16.91 -5.33
CA TYR A 172 -2.51 15.54 -4.87
C TYR A 172 -1.99 15.51 -3.43
N GLU A 173 -2.01 14.31 -2.85
CA GLU A 173 -1.35 13.99 -1.60
C GLU A 173 -0.02 13.31 -1.93
N VAL A 174 1.09 13.83 -1.41
CA VAL A 174 2.44 13.35 -1.72
C VAL A 174 3.14 12.99 -0.42
N ARG A 175 3.48 11.70 -0.26
CA ARG A 175 4.01 11.14 0.99
C ARG A 175 5.23 10.28 0.75
N ASN A 176 6.01 10.07 1.81
CA ASN A 176 7.10 9.10 1.76
C ASN A 176 6.49 7.69 1.94
N GLY A 177 6.71 6.84 0.95
CA GLY A 177 6.39 5.42 0.98
C GLY A 177 7.59 4.59 1.42
N GLY A 178 7.63 4.16 2.68
CA GLY A 178 8.76 3.37 3.18
C GLY A 178 10.07 4.18 3.20
N THR A 179 11.15 3.61 2.66
CA THR A 179 12.51 4.20 2.71
C THR A 179 12.95 4.88 1.42
N THR A 180 12.59 4.32 0.26
CA THR A 180 13.06 4.83 -1.04
C THR A 180 11.93 5.26 -1.96
N THR A 181 10.68 5.27 -1.50
CA THR A 181 9.52 5.56 -2.36
C THR A 181 8.89 6.88 -1.97
N ILE A 182 8.40 7.61 -2.97
CA ILE A 182 7.42 8.70 -2.82
C ILE A 182 6.12 8.19 -3.43
N ASP A 183 5.07 8.18 -2.63
CA ASP A 183 3.72 7.79 -3.03
C ASP A 183 2.88 9.04 -3.29
N ILE A 184 2.12 9.02 -4.38
CA ILE A 184 1.24 10.09 -4.82
C ILE A 184 -0.17 9.54 -5.00
N THR A 185 -1.10 10.06 -4.21
CA THR A 185 -2.52 9.66 -4.16
C THR A 185 -3.42 10.89 -4.39
N PRO A 186 -4.74 10.72 -4.61
CA PRO A 186 -5.66 11.85 -4.63
C PRO A 186 -5.59 12.66 -3.33
N LYS A 187 -5.98 13.94 -3.37
CA LYS A 187 -5.90 14.81 -2.18
C LYS A 187 -6.63 14.21 -0.98
N GLY A 188 -5.96 14.17 0.17
CA GLY A 188 -6.54 13.67 1.42
C GLY A 188 -6.66 12.14 1.49
N VAL A 189 -6.10 11.40 0.53
CA VAL A 189 -6.07 9.94 0.55
C VAL A 189 -4.80 9.46 1.25
N ASP A 190 -4.98 8.90 2.44
CA ASP A 190 -4.01 8.12 3.19
C ASP A 190 -4.67 6.83 3.72
N LYS A 191 -4.00 6.06 4.59
CA LYS A 191 -4.63 4.86 5.17
C LYS A 191 -5.84 5.18 6.05
N ALA A 192 -5.90 6.36 6.66
CA ALA A 192 -7.05 6.75 7.47
C ALA A 192 -8.29 6.95 6.58
N TYR A 193 -8.12 7.49 5.37
CA TYR A 193 -9.17 7.53 4.34
C TYR A 193 -9.70 6.12 4.01
N GLY A 194 -8.81 5.19 3.68
CA GLY A 194 -9.20 3.80 3.40
C GLY A 194 -9.92 3.13 4.57
N MET A 195 -9.38 3.29 5.78
CA MET A 195 -10.00 2.73 6.99
C MET A 195 -11.37 3.36 7.30
N GLN A 196 -11.56 4.64 7.04
CA GLN A 196 -12.87 5.28 7.20
C GLN A 196 -13.89 4.68 6.23
N LYS A 197 -13.53 4.52 4.95
CA LYS A 197 -14.41 3.88 3.97
C LYS A 197 -14.77 2.46 4.38
N LEU A 198 -13.80 1.67 4.83
CA LEU A 198 -14.06 0.33 5.33
C LEU A 198 -15.07 0.32 6.50
N ILE A 199 -14.87 1.20 7.49
CA ILE A 199 -15.76 1.31 8.66
C ILE A 199 -17.20 1.59 8.20
N GLU A 200 -17.38 2.49 7.24
CA GLU A 200 -18.68 2.80 6.64
C GLU A 200 -19.25 1.61 5.87
N GLN A 201 -18.44 0.92 5.06
CA GLN A 201 -18.86 -0.28 4.29
C GLN A 201 -19.30 -1.43 5.20
N LEU A 202 -18.60 -1.66 6.31
CA LEU A 202 -18.91 -2.75 7.26
C LEU A 202 -19.98 -2.34 8.29
N GLY A 203 -20.37 -1.07 8.36
CA GLY A 203 -21.32 -0.56 9.34
C GLY A 203 -20.86 -0.75 10.79
N VAL A 204 -19.54 -0.67 11.03
CA VAL A 204 -18.93 -0.81 12.36
C VAL A 204 -18.56 0.55 12.95
N MET A 205 -18.24 0.59 14.25
CA MET A 205 -17.72 1.79 14.90
C MET A 205 -16.18 1.76 14.94
N LYS A 206 -15.53 2.94 14.98
CA LYS A 206 -14.07 3.05 15.06
C LYS A 206 -13.49 2.28 16.26
N GLU A 207 -14.19 2.28 17.39
CA GLU A 207 -13.79 1.58 18.62
C GLU A 207 -13.84 0.05 18.47
N GLU A 208 -14.48 -0.47 17.44
CA GLU A 208 -14.56 -1.90 17.11
C GLU A 208 -13.41 -2.36 16.20
N VAL A 209 -12.59 -1.42 15.72
CA VAL A 209 -11.41 -1.70 14.89
C VAL A 209 -10.14 -1.71 15.75
N LEU A 210 -9.27 -2.69 15.51
CA LEU A 210 -7.88 -2.70 15.98
C LEU A 210 -6.97 -2.61 14.76
N PHE A 211 -6.15 -1.57 14.67
CA PHE A 211 -5.17 -1.40 13.60
C PHE A 211 -3.77 -1.76 14.10
N ILE A 212 -3.01 -2.50 13.28
CA ILE A 212 -1.64 -2.93 13.56
C ILE A 212 -0.77 -2.47 12.38
N GLY A 213 0.33 -1.77 12.68
CA GLY A 213 1.27 -1.24 11.69
C GLY A 213 2.63 -0.93 12.33
N ASP A 214 3.67 -0.79 11.51
CA ASP A 214 5.04 -0.51 11.94
C ASP A 214 5.33 0.99 12.08
N ARG A 215 4.73 1.83 11.23
CA ARG A 215 4.93 3.30 11.21
C ARG A 215 3.79 4.10 11.81
N LEU A 216 3.66 4.06 13.13
CA LEU A 216 2.60 4.76 13.87
C LEU A 216 3.03 6.15 14.40
N GLU A 217 4.26 6.56 14.15
CA GLU A 217 4.81 7.86 14.51
C GLU A 217 4.32 9.00 13.60
N GLU A 218 4.53 10.25 14.05
CA GLU A 218 4.21 11.43 13.25
C GLU A 218 5.03 11.44 11.95
N GLY A 219 4.34 11.55 10.82
CA GLY A 219 4.95 11.44 9.48
C GLY A 219 5.02 10.01 8.92
N GLY A 220 4.52 9.02 9.67
CA GLY A 220 4.19 7.68 9.17
C GLY A 220 3.12 7.70 8.08
N ASN A 221 2.96 6.57 7.39
CA ASN A 221 2.17 6.44 6.16
C ASN A 221 0.67 6.12 6.39
#